data_AF-A0A4U0UIC2-F1
#
_entry.id   AF-A0A4U0UIC2-F1
#
_cell.length_a   1.000
_cell.length_b   1.000
_cell.length_c   1.000
_cell.angle_alpha   90.00
_cell.angle_beta   90.00
_cell.angle_gamma   90.00
#
_symmetry.space_group_name_H-M   'P 1'
#
loop_
_entity.id
_entity.type
_entity.pdbx_description
1 polymer ?
#
loop_
_entity_poly.entity_id
_entity_poly.type
_entity_poly.pdbx_seq_one_letter_code
_entity_poly.pdbx_strand_id
1 'polypeptide(L)'
;MSSDSSSLSSALPTDDERLAPIFAKAKTGAKSARPSTDSATGSPAQKKRPASPPHEEVLADNPAIAFIVMFRSRFSEAFPPKLQHFGPQDIERGVADTIPGSQVENLLCALLGIVLNRKKPV
;
A
#
# COMPACT_ATOMS: atom_id res chain seq x y z
N MET A 1 35.27 -17.41 16.36
CA MET A 1 35.83 -17.61 15.00
C MET A 1 34.84 -18.46 14.21
N SER A 2 34.01 -17.80 13.40
CA SER A 2 33.82 -18.10 11.97
C SER A 2 32.69 -17.21 11.43
N SER A 3 33.10 -16.37 10.49
CA SER A 3 32.28 -15.52 9.63
C SER A 3 31.70 -16.33 8.45
N ASP A 4 30.87 -15.63 7.66
CA ASP A 4 30.37 -15.96 6.31
C ASP A 4 29.12 -16.86 6.25
N SER A 5 28.02 -16.51 5.58
CA SER A 5 27.88 -15.60 4.43
C SER A 5 26.43 -15.15 4.23
N SER A 6 26.28 -13.88 3.88
CA SER A 6 25.12 -13.30 3.22
C SER A 6 24.81 -14.04 1.92
N SER A 7 23.57 -14.47 1.69
CA SER A 7 23.12 -14.97 0.38
C SER A 7 21.61 -14.83 0.17
N LEU A 8 21.06 -13.64 0.42
CA LEU A 8 19.75 -13.24 -0.14
C LEU A 8 19.88 -12.05 -1.09
N SER A 9 21.01 -11.97 -1.80
CA SER A 9 21.13 -11.14 -2.99
C SER A 9 21.53 -12.02 -4.17
N SER A 10 20.52 -12.55 -4.86
CA SER A 10 20.64 -12.99 -6.24
C SER A 10 19.60 -12.19 -7.03
N ALA A 11 20.00 -11.02 -7.51
CA ALA A 11 19.27 -10.34 -8.56
C ALA A 11 19.19 -11.29 -9.76
N LEU A 12 17.97 -11.59 -10.23
CA LEU A 12 17.81 -12.34 -11.47
C LEU A 12 18.43 -11.55 -12.62
N PRO A 13 19.20 -12.20 -13.52
CA PRO A 13 19.77 -11.54 -14.67
C PRO A 13 18.65 -11.01 -15.58
N THR A 14 18.84 -9.78 -16.02
CA THR A 14 17.98 -8.93 -16.84
C THR A 14 17.57 -9.63 -18.15
N ASP A 15 16.27 -9.85 -18.37
CA ASP A 15 15.67 -10.34 -19.62
C ASP A 15 15.68 -9.30 -20.77
N ASP A 16 16.52 -8.26 -20.70
CA ASP A 16 16.52 -7.14 -21.65
C ASP A 16 17.21 -7.48 -23.00
N GLU A 17 18.01 -8.55 -23.07
CA GLU A 17 18.83 -8.82 -24.27
C GLU A 17 18.13 -9.68 -25.35
N ARG A 18 16.89 -10.16 -25.12
CA ARG A 18 16.17 -11.00 -26.11
C ARG A 18 15.10 -10.27 -26.93
N LEU A 19 14.85 -9.00 -26.67
CA LEU A 19 13.84 -8.22 -27.40
C LEU A 19 14.37 -7.54 -28.68
N ALA A 20 15.67 -7.61 -28.93
CA ALA A 20 16.33 -6.83 -29.98
C ALA A 20 15.97 -7.17 -31.45
N PRO A 21 15.65 -8.41 -31.88
CA PRO A 21 15.37 -8.63 -33.30
C PRO A 21 13.90 -8.43 -33.69
N ILE A 22 12.97 -8.24 -32.75
CA ILE A 22 11.52 -8.21 -33.04
C ILE A 22 11.09 -6.84 -33.61
N PHE A 23 11.78 -5.75 -33.27
CA PHE A 23 11.40 -4.40 -33.70
C PHE A 23 11.95 -3.99 -35.08
N ALA A 24 12.78 -4.81 -35.73
CA ALA A 24 13.43 -4.45 -37.00
C ALA A 24 12.56 -4.66 -38.26
N LYS A 25 11.35 -5.21 -38.15
CA LYS A 25 10.49 -5.51 -39.32
C LYS A 25 9.08 -4.92 -39.27
N ALA A 26 8.87 -3.84 -38.52
CA ALA A 26 7.64 -3.06 -38.59
C ALA A 26 7.74 -1.94 -39.64
N LYS A 27 7.88 -2.31 -40.92
CA LYS A 27 7.55 -1.41 -42.03
C LYS A 27 6.73 -2.16 -43.07
N THR A 28 5.73 -1.45 -43.58
CA THR A 28 4.74 -1.80 -44.62
C THR A 28 3.65 -2.78 -44.21
N GLY A 29 2.43 -2.26 -44.17
CA GLY A 29 1.23 -3.00 -43.85
C GLY A 29 0.76 -3.94 -44.96
N ALA A 30 0.05 -4.97 -44.53
CA ALA A 30 -1.00 -5.63 -45.29
C ALA A 30 -1.89 -6.35 -44.28
N LYS A 31 -3.20 -6.10 -44.35
CA LYS A 31 -4.21 -6.82 -43.58
C LYS A 31 -4.20 -8.27 -44.08
N SER A 32 -3.63 -9.20 -43.31
CA SER A 32 -3.75 -10.63 -43.59
C SER A 32 -4.68 -11.25 -42.56
N ALA A 33 -5.89 -11.56 -42.99
CA ALA A 33 -6.83 -12.39 -42.25
C ALA A 33 -6.19 -13.76 -41.98
N ARG A 34 -6.18 -14.18 -40.71
CA ARG A 34 -5.79 -15.53 -40.31
C ARG A 34 -7.07 -16.29 -39.93
N PRO A 35 -7.30 -17.51 -40.43
CA PRO A 35 -8.51 -18.25 -40.11
C PRO A 35 -8.47 -18.70 -38.65
N SER A 36 -9.56 -18.43 -37.93
CA SER A 36 -9.80 -18.85 -36.56
C SER A 36 -10.00 -20.36 -36.51
N THR A 37 -9.06 -21.08 -35.89
CA THR A 37 -9.30 -22.45 -35.42
C THR A 37 -10.05 -22.39 -34.11
N ASP A 38 -11.30 -22.82 -34.16
CA ASP A 38 -12.13 -23.15 -33.00
C ASP A 38 -11.43 -24.21 -32.15
N SER A 39 -10.98 -23.82 -30.96
CA SER A 39 -10.76 -24.76 -29.85
C SER A 39 -11.37 -24.15 -28.59
N ALA A 40 -12.64 -24.52 -28.39
CA ALA A 40 -13.43 -24.23 -27.21
C ALA A 40 -12.84 -24.94 -25.98
N THR A 41 -12.15 -24.16 -25.14
CA THR A 41 -12.07 -24.41 -23.70
C THR A 41 -12.35 -23.09 -23.01
N GLY A 42 -13.64 -22.74 -22.98
CA GLY A 42 -14.13 -21.41 -22.61
C GLY A 42 -13.97 -21.14 -21.12
N SER A 43 -12.92 -20.40 -20.74
CA SER A 43 -13.13 -19.42 -19.67
C SER A 43 -14.15 -18.41 -20.19
N PRO A 44 -15.26 -18.15 -19.48
CA PRO A 44 -16.25 -17.19 -19.95
C PRO A 44 -15.54 -15.86 -20.20
N ALA A 45 -15.70 -15.30 -21.40
CA ALA A 45 -15.13 -14.01 -21.75
C ALA A 45 -15.48 -13.03 -20.62
N GLN A 46 -14.46 -12.49 -19.94
CA GLN A 46 -14.67 -11.56 -18.84
C GLN A 46 -15.50 -10.41 -19.39
N LYS A 47 -16.76 -10.34 -18.98
CA LYS A 47 -17.63 -9.22 -19.31
C LYS A 47 -16.87 -7.97 -18.89
N LYS A 48 -16.60 -7.08 -19.85
CA LYS A 48 -16.00 -5.77 -19.57
C LYS A 48 -16.92 -5.09 -18.56
N ARG A 49 -16.44 -4.96 -17.32
CA ARG A 49 -17.18 -4.23 -16.28
C ARG A 49 -17.26 -2.77 -16.72
N PRO A 50 -18.39 -2.08 -16.52
CA PRO A 50 -18.40 -0.63 -16.65
C PRO A 50 -17.34 -0.04 -15.72
N ALA A 51 -16.76 1.10 -16.10
CA ALA A 51 -15.81 1.80 -15.23
C ALA A 51 -16.46 2.07 -13.86
N SER A 52 -15.68 1.98 -12.78
CA SER A 52 -16.15 2.38 -11.46
C SER A 52 -16.59 3.85 -11.49
N PRO A 53 -17.61 4.23 -10.71
CA PRO A 53 -17.94 5.63 -10.50
C PRO A 53 -16.70 6.44 -10.10
N PRO A 54 -16.65 7.75 -10.40
CA PRO A 54 -15.62 8.64 -9.87
C PRO A 54 -15.54 8.52 -8.35
N HIS A 55 -14.32 8.42 -7.82
CA HIS A 55 -14.10 8.32 -6.38
C HIS A 55 -14.36 9.68 -5.71
N GLU A 56 -15.15 9.67 -4.63
CA GLU A 56 -15.38 10.84 -3.80
C GLU A 56 -14.40 10.82 -2.63
N GLU A 57 -13.76 11.96 -2.36
CA GLU A 57 -12.83 12.07 -1.24
C GLU A 57 -13.57 11.88 0.09
N VAL A 58 -13.15 10.86 0.83
CA VAL A 58 -13.66 10.52 2.15
C VAL A 58 -12.54 10.58 3.18
N LEU A 59 -12.90 10.60 4.47
CA LEU A 59 -11.90 10.61 5.56
C LEU A 59 -10.91 9.44 5.47
N ALA A 60 -11.32 8.29 4.94
CA ALA A 60 -10.46 7.14 4.74
C ALA A 60 -9.31 7.39 3.73
N ASP A 61 -9.44 8.40 2.87
CA ASP A 61 -8.40 8.77 1.91
C ASP A 61 -7.31 9.66 2.52
N ASN A 62 -7.50 10.12 3.77
CA ASN A 62 -6.58 11.06 4.39
C ASN A 62 -5.24 10.37 4.71
N PRO A 63 -4.14 10.75 4.03
CA PRO A 63 -2.84 10.11 4.24
C PRO A 63 -2.27 10.35 5.64
N ALA A 64 -2.73 11.39 6.35
CA ALA A 64 -2.29 11.66 7.72
C ALA A 64 -2.68 10.54 8.68
N ILE A 65 -3.83 9.88 8.47
CA ILE A 65 -4.26 8.74 9.29
C ILE A 65 -3.28 7.58 9.11
N ALA A 66 -2.93 7.26 7.86
CA ALA A 66 -1.94 6.23 7.55
C ALA A 66 -0.56 6.55 8.16
N PHE A 67 -0.14 7.82 8.09
CA PHE A 67 1.11 8.28 8.70
C PHE A 67 1.10 8.08 10.23
N ILE A 68 0.01 8.48 10.92
CA ILE A 68 -0.09 8.34 12.38
C ILE A 68 -0.03 6.87 12.80
N VAL A 69 -0.75 5.99 12.10
CA VAL A 69 -0.72 4.54 12.38
C VAL A 69 0.69 3.98 12.16
N MET A 70 1.33 4.33 11.06
CA MET A 70 2.68 3.89 10.74
C MET A 70 3.70 4.39 11.76
N PHE A 71 3.66 5.67 12.11
CA PHE A 71 4.54 6.29 13.10
C PHE A 71 4.40 5.58 14.45
N ARG A 72 3.17 5.43 14.95
CA ARG A 72 2.91 4.72 16.21
C ARG A 72 3.44 3.29 16.19
N SER A 73 3.23 2.56 15.09
CA SER A 73 3.71 1.19 14.95
C SER A 73 5.24 1.10 14.92
N ARG A 74 5.93 2.06 14.29
CA ARG A 74 7.39 2.08 14.21
C ARG A 74 8.06 2.46 15.52
N PHE A 75 7.42 3.33 16.29
CA PHE A 75 7.93 3.82 17.57
C PHE A 75 7.13 3.27 18.75
N SER A 76 6.67 2.01 18.69
CA SER A 76 5.76 1.42 19.68
C SER A 76 6.28 1.47 21.12
N GLU A 77 7.60 1.51 21.31
CA GLU A 77 8.26 1.63 22.62
C GLU A 77 8.10 3.02 23.26
N ALA A 78 7.87 4.06 22.45
CA ALA A 78 7.63 5.42 22.94
C ALA A 78 6.18 5.64 23.39
N PHE A 79 5.28 4.68 23.13
CA PHE A 79 3.86 4.77 23.46
C PHE A 79 3.46 3.82 24.60
N PRO A 80 2.48 4.20 25.44
CA PRO A 80 1.86 3.29 26.39
C PRO A 80 1.31 2.01 25.73
N PRO A 81 1.40 0.83 26.38
CA PRO A 81 0.90 -0.44 25.83
C PRO A 81 -0.58 -0.40 25.40
N LYS A 82 -1.39 0.39 26.11
CA LYS A 82 -2.81 0.61 25.81
C LYS A 82 -3.08 1.28 24.46
N LEU A 83 -2.09 1.79 23.75
CA LEU A 83 -2.27 2.45 22.46
C LEU A 83 -1.80 1.59 21.27
N GLN A 84 -1.18 0.43 21.51
CA GLN A 84 -0.54 -0.36 20.45
C GLN A 84 -1.52 -0.93 19.42
N HIS A 85 -2.78 -1.13 19.79
CA HIS A 85 -3.81 -1.78 18.96
C HIS A 85 -4.57 -0.83 18.02
N PHE A 86 -4.26 0.47 18.00
CA PHE A 86 -5.01 1.42 17.17
C PHE A 86 -4.89 1.12 15.67
N GLY A 87 -6.03 0.98 15.00
CA GLY A 87 -6.12 0.93 13.55
C GLY A 87 -6.44 2.30 12.94
N PRO A 88 -6.42 2.40 11.59
CA PRO A 88 -6.87 3.60 10.88
C PRO A 88 -8.34 3.91 11.21
N GLN A 89 -9.18 2.88 11.30
CA GLN A 89 -10.62 3.06 11.54
C GLN A 89 -10.95 3.56 12.96
N ASP A 90 -10.12 3.25 13.95
CA ASP A 90 -10.26 3.79 15.31
C ASP A 90 -9.98 5.29 15.34
N ILE A 91 -8.99 5.73 14.54
CA ILE A 91 -8.64 7.13 14.40
C ILE A 91 -9.75 7.86 13.63
N GLU A 92 -10.19 7.32 12.48
CA GLU A 92 -11.30 7.88 11.69
C GLU A 92 -12.55 8.12 12.55
N ARG A 93 -12.98 7.12 13.31
CA ARG A 93 -14.14 7.23 14.20
C ARG A 93 -13.90 8.22 15.33
N GLY A 94 -12.70 8.22 15.90
CA GLY A 94 -12.38 9.08 17.04
C GLY A 94 -12.16 10.55 16.68
N VAL A 95 -12.07 10.91 15.40
CA VAL A 95 -11.96 12.30 14.92
C VAL A 95 -13.18 12.78 14.11
N ALA A 96 -14.19 11.92 13.92
CA ALA A 96 -15.37 12.24 13.13
C ALA A 96 -16.24 13.34 13.78
N ASP A 97 -16.24 13.40 15.10
CA ASP A 97 -16.99 14.37 15.90
C ASP A 97 -16.11 15.56 16.33
N THR A 98 -16.75 16.67 16.72
CA THR A 98 -16.06 17.88 17.22
C THR A 98 -15.21 17.60 18.46
N ILE A 99 -15.66 16.69 19.33
CA ILE A 99 -14.93 16.25 20.51
C ILE A 99 -14.25 14.92 20.17
N PRO A 100 -12.92 14.82 20.25
CA PRO A 100 -12.24 13.57 19.98
C PRO A 100 -12.70 12.45 20.91
N GLY A 101 -12.78 11.23 20.40
CA GLY A 101 -13.04 10.07 21.25
C GLY A 101 -11.93 9.89 22.28
N SER A 102 -12.28 9.40 23.49
CA SER A 102 -11.33 9.23 24.61
C SER A 102 -10.05 8.47 24.24
N GLN A 103 -10.16 7.53 23.31
CA GLN A 103 -9.06 6.76 22.76
C GLN A 103 -8.10 7.67 21.96
N VAL A 104 -8.62 8.49 21.05
CA VAL A 104 -7.81 9.46 20.27
C VAL A 104 -7.23 10.55 21.17
N GLU A 105 -7.94 10.98 22.21
CA GLU A 105 -7.40 11.90 23.22
C GLU A 105 -6.16 11.32 23.92
N ASN A 106 -6.22 10.06 24.33
CA ASN A 106 -5.06 9.37 24.93
C ASN A 106 -3.87 9.31 23.97
N LEU A 107 -4.12 9.07 22.67
CA LEU A 107 -3.10 9.10 21.63
C LEU A 107 -2.48 10.50 21.49
N LEU A 108 -3.31 11.54 21.47
CA LEU A 108 -2.86 12.93 21.39
C LEU A 108 -2.00 13.30 22.61
N CYS A 109 -2.43 12.93 23.81
CA CYS A 109 -1.64 13.14 25.03
C CYS A 109 -0.28 12.44 24.99
N ALA A 110 -0.21 11.21 24.47
CA ALA A 110 1.05 10.50 24.30
C ALA A 110 1.98 11.20 23.28
N LEU A 111 1.43 11.65 22.14
CA LEU A 111 2.17 12.42 21.14
C LEU A 111 2.72 13.73 21.72
N LEU A 112 1.90 14.46 22.48
CA LEU A 112 2.33 15.68 23.17
C LEU A 112 3.39 15.39 24.23
N GLY A 113 3.30 14.27 24.95
CA GLY A 113 4.33 13.83 25.89
C GLY A 113 5.70 13.65 25.23
N ILE A 114 5.71 13.06 24.03
CA ILE A 114 6.91 12.88 23.21
C ILE A 114 7.46 14.23 22.73
N VAL A 115 6.62 15.06 22.09
CA VAL A 115 7.05 16.33 21.47
C VAL A 115 7.51 17.36 22.50
N LEU A 116 6.84 17.40 23.67
CA LEU A 116 7.17 18.34 24.74
C LEU A 116 8.29 17.81 25.67
N ASN A 117 8.82 16.61 25.42
CA ASN A 117 9.87 15.97 26.22
C ASN A 117 9.56 15.95 27.73
N ARG A 118 8.29 15.69 28.08
CA ARG A 118 7.87 15.65 29.50
C ARG A 118 8.32 14.32 30.09
N LYS A 119 9.34 14.36 30.95
CA LYS A 119 9.87 13.17 31.66
C LYS A 119 8.89 12.51 32.65
N LYS A 120 7.71 13.10 32.90
CA LYS A 120 6.71 12.52 33.79
C LYS A 120 5.74 11.66 32.96
N PRO A 121 5.50 10.39 33.34
CA PRO A 121 4.47 9.59 32.68
C PRO A 121 3.11 10.26 32.87
N VAL A 122 2.31 10.28 31.79
CA VAL A 122 0.90 10.71 31.78
C VAL A 122 0.02 9.56 32.25
#